data_AF-A0A535EM39-F1
#
_entry.id   AF-A0A535EM39-F1
#
_cell.length_a   1.000
_cell.length_b   1.000
_cell.length_c   1.000
_cell.angle_alpha   90.00
_cell.angle_beta   90.00
_cell.angle_gamma   90.00
#
_symmetry.space_group_name_H-M   'P 1'
#
loop_
_entity.id
_entity.type
_entity.pdbx_description
1 polymer ?
#
loop_
_entity_poly.entity_id
_entity_poly.type
_entity_poly.pdbx_seq_one_letter_code
_entity_poly.pdbx_strand_id
1 'polypeptide(L)'
;MLGTDGKQKMSKSLGNIVGVTAEPEVIRKQVLSMVTDTKRVYKSQPGHPKSCNVDSLYKVFFPDDWEHYWELCRKAEMGCLEKKQILAERIVETFAPFREARAELSDEAVKGILARGSERAREVAGGTVTEARQAIGLLPPL
;
A
#
# COMPACT_ATOMS: atom_id res chain seq x y z
N MET A 1 3.10 -7.38 -3.17
CA MET A 1 4.16 -6.43 -2.79
C MET A 1 4.84 -6.96 -1.53
N LEU A 2 6.17 -6.97 -1.52
CA LEU A 2 6.95 -7.35 -0.34
C LEU A 2 6.83 -6.26 0.73
N GLY A 3 6.99 -6.65 2.00
CA GLY A 3 7.04 -5.71 3.12
C GLY A 3 8.37 -4.97 3.18
N THR A 4 8.50 -4.07 4.15
CA THR A 4 9.76 -3.32 4.37
C THR A 4 10.95 -4.26 4.66
N ASP A 5 10.70 -5.48 5.14
CA ASP A 5 11.72 -6.52 5.36
C ASP A 5 12.32 -7.12 4.07
N GLY A 6 11.71 -6.89 2.90
CA GLY A 6 12.14 -7.46 1.62
C GLY A 6 12.04 -8.99 1.52
N LYS A 7 11.33 -9.66 2.45
CA LYS A 7 11.23 -11.13 2.53
C LYS A 7 9.79 -11.60 2.44
N GLN A 8 8.95 -11.09 3.33
CA GLN A 8 7.57 -11.52 3.44
C GLN A 8 6.65 -10.52 2.74
N LYS A 9 5.43 -10.96 2.43
CA LYS A 9 4.37 -10.04 2.00
C LYS A 9 4.17 -8.97 3.08
N MET A 10 3.91 -7.75 2.64
CA MET A 10 3.55 -6.65 3.54
C MET A 10 2.32 -7.04 4.39
N SER A 11 2.45 -6.95 5.71
CA SER A 11 1.43 -7.31 6.69
C SER A 11 1.55 -6.46 7.96
N LYS A 12 0.40 -5.96 8.44
CA LYS A 12 0.32 -5.23 9.72
C LYS A 12 0.83 -6.10 10.89
N SER A 13 0.49 -7.39 10.90
CA SER A 13 0.91 -8.31 11.97
C SER A 13 2.42 -8.57 12.02
N LEU A 14 3.11 -8.43 10.88
CA LEU A 14 4.56 -8.59 10.79
C LEU A 14 5.32 -7.28 11.03
N GLY A 15 4.61 -6.15 11.15
CA GLY A 15 5.22 -4.83 11.28
C GLY A 15 6.02 -4.36 10.06
N ASN A 16 5.95 -5.09 8.94
CA ASN A 16 6.75 -4.83 7.74
C ASN A 16 5.99 -3.94 6.73
N ILE A 17 5.29 -2.91 7.21
CA ILE A 17 4.38 -2.08 6.40
C ILE A 17 4.92 -0.69 6.07
N VAL A 18 4.34 -0.09 5.02
CA VAL A 18 4.28 1.37 4.84
C VAL A 18 2.83 1.79 5.06
N GLY A 19 2.55 2.43 6.19
CA GLY A 19 1.20 2.82 6.60
C GLY A 19 0.76 4.10 5.89
N VAL A 20 0.06 3.96 4.76
CA VAL A 20 -0.37 5.10 3.91
C VAL A 20 -1.27 6.12 4.62
N THR A 21 -1.92 5.70 5.71
CA THR A 21 -2.78 6.53 6.56
C THR A 21 -2.07 7.08 7.78
N ALA A 22 -0.78 6.75 7.97
CA ALA A 22 0.01 7.24 9.09
C ALA A 22 0.51 8.66 8.82
N GLU A 23 1.01 9.31 9.87
CA GLU A 23 1.65 10.60 9.74
C GLU A 23 2.86 10.55 8.79
N PRO A 24 3.15 11.64 8.06
CA PRO A 24 4.27 11.70 7.11
C PRO A 24 5.60 11.20 7.68
N GLU A 25 5.92 11.52 8.94
CA GLU A 25 7.15 11.12 9.62
C GLU A 25 7.22 9.59 9.81
N VAL A 26 6.07 8.96 10.07
CA VAL A 26 5.98 7.49 10.21
C VAL A 26 6.21 6.82 8.86
N ILE A 27 5.61 7.36 7.78
CA ILE A 27 5.81 6.88 6.42
C ILE A 27 7.29 6.96 6.04
N ARG A 28 7.92 8.13 6.25
CA ARG A 28 9.36 8.34 6.00
C ARG A 28 10.21 7.32 6.74
N LYS A 29 9.97 7.14 8.04
CA LYS A 29 10.71 6.16 8.86
C LYS A 29 10.56 4.73 8.33
N GLN A 30 9.35 4.34 7.93
CA GLN A 30 9.07 3.00 7.39
C GLN A 30 9.72 2.76 6.02
N VAL A 31 9.71 3.75 5.13
CA VAL A 31 10.38 3.65 3.82
C VAL A 31 11.90 3.62 3.99
N LEU A 32 12.44 4.42 4.91
CA LEU A 32 13.87 4.45 5.21
C LEU A 32 14.38 3.10 5.78
N SER A 33 13.55 2.39 6.54
CA SER A 33 13.92 1.08 7.10
C SER A 33 13.87 -0.07 6.10
N MET A 34 13.37 0.15 4.88
CA MET A 34 13.22 -0.92 3.88
C MET A 34 14.55 -1.61 3.57
N VAL A 35 14.56 -2.94 3.51
CA VAL A 35 15.69 -3.70 2.98
C VAL A 35 15.86 -3.37 1.50
N THR A 36 17.09 -3.06 1.10
CA THR A 36 17.47 -2.76 -0.30
C THR A 36 18.25 -3.92 -0.91
N ASP A 37 19.00 -3.65 -1.97
CA ASP A 37 20.00 -4.54 -2.51
C ASP A 37 21.08 -4.88 -1.47
N THR A 38 21.03 -6.10 -0.94
CA THR A 38 21.98 -6.62 0.06
C THR A 38 23.38 -6.88 -0.52
N LYS A 39 23.54 -6.90 -1.85
CA LYS A 39 24.83 -7.08 -2.52
C LYS A 39 25.56 -5.76 -2.78
N ARG A 40 24.87 -4.61 -2.68
CA ARG A 40 25.46 -3.28 -2.82
C ARG A 40 25.97 -2.80 -1.46
N VAL A 41 27.26 -2.99 -1.21
CA VAL A 41 27.89 -2.62 0.07
C VAL A 41 28.22 -1.13 0.11
N TYR A 42 28.68 -0.56 -1.01
CA TYR A 42 29.11 0.84 -1.09
C TYR A 42 28.27 1.64 -2.10
N LYS A 43 28.12 2.95 -1.87
CA LYS A 43 27.42 3.86 -2.81
C LYS A 43 28.05 3.83 -4.20
N SER A 44 29.38 3.75 -4.28
CA SER A 44 30.14 3.71 -5.54
C SER A 44 29.95 2.42 -6.35
N GLN A 45 29.36 1.38 -5.77
CA GLN A 45 29.08 0.14 -6.50
C GLN A 45 27.77 0.25 -7.27
N PRO A 46 27.72 -0.25 -8.53
CA PRO A 46 26.48 -0.48 -9.25
C PRO A 46 25.45 -1.23 -8.41
N GLY A 47 24.20 -0.74 -8.41
CA GLY A 47 23.09 -1.43 -7.76
C GLY A 47 22.44 -2.49 -8.65
N HIS A 48 21.74 -3.42 -8.00
CA HIS A 48 20.95 -4.48 -8.64
C HIS A 48 19.45 -4.21 -8.43
N PRO A 49 18.85 -3.22 -9.12
CA PRO A 49 17.47 -2.81 -8.87
C PRO A 49 16.46 -3.96 -9.07
N LYS A 50 16.74 -4.92 -9.95
CA LYS A 50 15.90 -6.11 -10.17
C LYS A 50 15.66 -6.95 -8.90
N SER A 51 16.61 -6.97 -7.98
CA SER A 51 16.50 -7.68 -6.69
C SER A 51 16.24 -6.76 -5.51
N CYS A 52 16.04 -5.46 -5.75
CA CYS A 52 15.86 -4.47 -4.71
C CYS A 52 14.37 -4.26 -4.41
N ASN A 53 13.97 -4.46 -3.16
CA ASN A 53 12.59 -4.25 -2.72
C ASN A 53 12.12 -2.78 -2.92
N VAL A 54 12.99 -1.80 -2.63
CA VAL A 54 12.68 -0.37 -2.85
C VAL A 54 12.35 -0.09 -4.31
N ASP A 55 13.05 -0.72 -5.25
CA ASP A 55 12.85 -0.49 -6.67
C ASP A 55 11.49 -1.02 -7.17
N SER A 56 10.97 -2.08 -6.54
CA SER A 56 9.62 -2.57 -6.84
C SER A 56 8.52 -1.54 -6.55
N LEU A 57 8.74 -0.63 -5.59
CA LEU A 57 7.83 0.48 -5.30
C LEU A 57 7.96 1.64 -6.28
N TYR A 58 9.15 1.85 -6.86
CA TYR A 58 9.36 2.91 -7.84
C TYR A 58 8.46 2.75 -9.06
N LYS A 59 8.26 1.52 -9.53
CA LYS A 59 7.33 1.23 -10.64
C LYS A 59 5.88 1.61 -10.35
N VAL A 60 5.50 1.65 -9.07
CA VAL A 60 4.14 1.98 -8.64
C VAL A 60 3.97 3.48 -8.44
N PHE A 61 4.98 4.14 -7.83
CA PHE A 61 4.88 5.55 -7.44
C PHE A 61 5.51 6.53 -8.45
N PHE A 62 6.26 6.02 -9.43
CA PHE A 62 6.88 6.79 -10.51
C PHE A 62 6.65 6.07 -11.85
N PRO A 63 5.40 5.83 -12.28
CA PRO A 63 5.12 5.05 -13.48
C PRO A 63 5.78 5.63 -14.75
N ASP A 64 5.95 6.95 -14.80
CA ASP A 64 6.51 7.65 -15.96
C ASP A 64 8.05 7.78 -15.91
N ASP A 65 8.64 7.75 -14.70
CA ASP A 65 10.07 8.07 -14.48
C ASP A 65 10.88 6.90 -13.87
N TRP A 66 10.27 5.74 -13.60
CA TRP A 66 10.96 4.67 -12.87
C TRP A 66 12.24 4.19 -13.58
N GLU A 67 12.28 4.21 -14.92
CA GLU A 67 13.46 3.82 -15.71
C GLU A 67 14.64 4.76 -15.49
N HIS A 68 14.39 6.06 -15.27
CA HIS A 68 15.42 7.02 -14.92
C HIS A 68 16.10 6.64 -13.59
N TYR A 69 15.31 6.41 -12.53
CA TYR A 69 15.81 6.00 -11.22
C TYR A 69 16.41 4.58 -11.21
N TRP A 70 16.01 3.74 -12.15
CA TRP A 70 16.59 2.44 -12.38
C TRP A 70 18.03 2.58 -12.91
N GLU A 71 18.24 3.42 -13.92
CA GLU A 71 19.56 3.64 -14.51
C GLU A 71 20.52 4.37 -13.55
N LEU A 72 20.06 5.40 -12.82
CA LEU A 72 20.89 6.07 -11.81
C LEU A 72 21.41 5.10 -10.74
N CYS A 73 20.59 4.11 -10.36
CA CYS A 73 20.99 3.07 -9.40
C CYS A 73 22.06 2.14 -9.99
N ARG A 74 21.91 1.74 -11.25
CA ARG A 74 22.85 0.84 -11.95
C ARG A 74 24.20 1.50 -12.23
N LYS A 75 24.20 2.80 -12.51
CA LYS A 75 25.43 3.58 -12.75
C LYS A 75 26.13 4.06 -11.48
N ALA A 76 25.61 3.70 -10.30
CA ALA A 76 26.08 4.16 -9.00
C ALA A 76 26.01 5.70 -8.81
N GLU A 77 25.20 6.38 -9.61
CA GLU A 77 24.98 7.83 -9.56
C GLU A 77 24.03 8.22 -8.42
N MET A 78 23.18 7.29 -7.96
CA MET A 78 22.25 7.49 -6.84
C MET A 78 22.45 6.46 -5.71
N GLY A 79 22.44 6.93 -4.46
CA GLY A 79 22.55 6.09 -3.27
C GLY A 79 21.22 5.47 -2.83
N CYS A 80 21.26 4.34 -2.11
CA CYS A 80 20.05 3.71 -1.58
C CYS A 80 19.28 4.60 -0.58
N LEU A 81 19.99 5.41 0.22
CA LEU A 81 19.37 6.36 1.16
C LEU A 81 18.60 7.45 0.42
N GLU A 82 19.25 8.11 -0.53
CA GLU A 82 18.66 9.13 -1.39
C GLU A 82 17.44 8.60 -2.15
N LYS A 83 17.56 7.41 -2.74
CA LYS A 83 16.45 6.72 -3.42
C LYS A 83 15.28 6.45 -2.47
N LYS A 84 15.53 6.10 -1.20
CA LYS A 84 14.44 5.93 -0.21
C LYS A 84 13.80 7.25 0.18
N GLN A 85 14.57 8.33 0.32
CA GLN A 85 14.04 9.65 0.68
C GLN A 85 13.08 10.17 -0.40
N ILE A 86 13.48 10.10 -1.67
CA ILE A 86 12.64 10.50 -2.82
C ILE A 86 11.35 9.68 -2.86
N LEU A 87 11.45 8.36 -2.63
CA LEU A 87 10.29 7.49 -2.58
C LEU A 87 9.36 7.83 -1.41
N ALA A 88 9.92 8.13 -0.24
CA ALA A 88 9.14 8.48 0.93
C ALA A 88 8.30 9.73 0.69
N GLU A 89 8.90 10.80 0.15
CA GLU A 89 8.16 12.02 -0.15
C GLU A 89 7.07 11.77 -1.19
N ARG A 90 7.36 11.02 -2.26
CA ARG A 90 6.35 10.67 -3.26
C ARG A 90 5.16 9.92 -2.65
N ILE A 91 5.41 8.96 -1.74
CA ILE A 91 4.34 8.25 -1.04
C ILE A 91 3.54 9.19 -0.14
N VAL A 92 4.22 10.08 0.61
CA VAL A 92 3.58 11.09 1.46
C VAL A 92 2.65 11.96 0.62
N GLU A 93 3.13 12.52 -0.49
CA GLU A 93 2.36 13.38 -1.40
C GLU A 93 1.18 12.62 -2.02
N THR A 94 1.42 11.41 -2.54
CA THR A 94 0.38 10.58 -3.19
C THR A 94 -0.81 10.34 -2.27
N PHE A 95 -0.56 10.10 -0.98
CA PHE A 95 -1.61 9.84 -0.01
C PHE A 95 -2.05 11.06 0.81
N ALA A 96 -1.51 12.25 0.55
CA ALA A 96 -1.93 13.47 1.27
C ALA A 96 -3.44 13.75 1.12
N PRO A 97 -4.03 13.72 -0.10
CA PRO A 97 -5.47 13.95 -0.25
C PRO A 97 -6.32 12.89 0.46
N PHE A 98 -5.83 11.64 0.49
CA PHE A 98 -6.51 10.56 1.21
C PHE A 98 -6.48 10.79 2.74
N ARG A 99 -5.34 11.26 3.28
CA ARG A 99 -5.21 11.56 4.72
C ARG A 99 -6.08 12.74 5.12
N GLU A 100 -6.13 13.79 4.29
CA GLU A 100 -7.00 14.95 4.49
C GLU A 100 -8.48 14.53 4.50
N ALA A 101 -8.94 13.85 3.45
CA ALA A 101 -10.32 13.35 3.37
C ALA A 101 -10.67 12.43 4.55
N ARG A 102 -9.72 11.61 5.02
CA ARG A 102 -9.92 10.76 6.20
C ARG A 102 -10.04 11.58 7.49
N ALA A 103 -9.29 12.67 7.63
CA ALA A 103 -9.30 13.52 8.83
C ALA A 103 -10.62 14.29 8.98
N GLU A 104 -11.31 14.58 7.87
CA GLU A 104 -12.62 15.23 7.85
C GLU A 104 -13.79 14.31 8.24
N LEU A 105 -13.59 12.99 8.25
CA LEU A 105 -14.66 12.04 8.56
C LEU A 105 -14.90 11.92 10.07
N SER A 106 -16.12 12.24 10.50
CA SER A 106 -16.60 11.92 11.85
C SER A 106 -17.04 10.46 11.99
N ASP A 107 -17.07 9.97 13.23
CA ASP A 107 -17.56 8.63 13.55
C ASP A 107 -19.03 8.44 13.09
N GLU A 108 -19.86 9.47 13.22
CA GLU A 108 -21.25 9.48 12.77
C GLU A 108 -21.34 9.36 11.24
N ALA A 109 -20.52 10.11 10.51
CA ALA A 109 -20.47 10.04 9.05
C ALA A 109 -20.07 8.63 8.59
N VAL A 110 -19.05 8.04 9.22
CA VAL A 110 -18.60 6.67 8.92
C VAL A 110 -19.69 5.64 9.22
N LYS A 111 -20.33 5.70 10.40
CA LYS A 111 -21.43 4.80 10.76
C LYS A 111 -22.60 4.93 9.79
N GLY A 112 -22.94 6.15 9.37
CA GLY A 112 -23.98 6.39 8.38
C GLY A 112 -23.67 5.78 7.00
N ILE A 113 -22.43 5.89 6.54
CA ILE A 113 -21.97 5.26 5.28
C ILE A 113 -22.08 3.73 5.38
N LEU A 114 -21.62 3.15 6.49
CA LEU A 114 -21.69 1.70 6.73
C LEU A 114 -23.13 1.19 6.82
N ALA A 115 -24.02 1.92 7.50
CA ALA A 115 -25.44 1.56 7.61
C ALA A 115 -26.12 1.50 6.24
N ARG A 116 -25.97 2.56 5.42
CA ARG A 116 -26.50 2.58 4.05
C ARG A 116 -25.89 1.50 3.15
N GLY A 117 -24.61 1.17 3.35
CA GLY A 117 -23.97 0.05 2.68
C GLY A 117 -24.60 -1.30 3.08
N SER A 118 -24.85 -1.48 4.37
CA SER A 118 -25.46 -2.69 4.93
C SER A 118 -26.90 -2.89 4.44
N GLU A 119 -27.70 -1.82 4.36
CA GLU A 119 -29.07 -1.87 3.83
C GLU A 119 -29.09 -2.34 2.37
N ARG A 120 -28.28 -1.72 1.51
CA ARG A 120 -28.14 -2.13 0.09
C ARG A 120 -27.67 -3.56 -0.06
N ALA A 121 -26.67 -3.98 0.74
CA ALA A 121 -26.18 -5.34 0.72
C ALA A 121 -27.25 -6.35 1.18
N ARG A 122 -28.08 -5.98 2.17
CA ARG A 122 -29.14 -6.84 2.71
C ARG A 122 -30.25 -7.07 1.69
N GLU A 123 -30.62 -6.07 0.89
CA GLU A 123 -31.59 -6.22 -0.18
C GLU A 123 -31.15 -7.29 -1.20
N VAL A 124 -29.92 -7.18 -1.69
CA VAL A 124 -29.34 -8.14 -2.64
C VAL A 124 -29.19 -9.52 -2.01
N ALA A 125 -28.61 -9.60 -0.81
CA ALA A 125 -28.40 -10.86 -0.12
C ALA A 125 -29.72 -11.56 0.24
N GLY A 126 -30.77 -10.79 0.57
CA GLY A 126 -32.10 -11.31 0.87
C GLY A 126 -32.71 -12.06 -0.32
N GLY A 127 -32.57 -11.52 -1.53
CA GLY A 127 -32.95 -12.21 -2.76
C GLY A 127 -32.20 -13.53 -2.93
N THR A 128 -30.86 -13.50 -2.85
CA THR A 128 -30.02 -14.71 -2.98
C THR A 128 -30.34 -15.77 -1.92
N VAL A 129 -30.56 -15.36 -0.67
CA VAL A 129 -30.94 -16.31 0.40
C VAL A 129 -32.32 -16.91 0.14
N THR A 130 -33.26 -16.13 -0.37
CA THR A 130 -34.60 -16.62 -0.72
C THR A 130 -34.53 -17.69 -1.81
N GLU A 131 -33.80 -17.42 -2.90
CA GLU A 131 -33.59 -18.37 -3.99
C GLU A 131 -32.88 -19.64 -3.50
N ALA A 132 -31.82 -19.49 -2.71
CA ALA A 132 -31.08 -20.62 -2.13
C ALA A 132 -31.99 -21.50 -1.27
N ARG A 133 -32.85 -20.88 -0.44
CA ARG A 133 -33.80 -21.61 0.42
C ARG A 133 -34.85 -22.36 -0.41
N GLN A 134 -35.40 -21.74 -1.44
CA GLN A 134 -36.35 -22.40 -2.35
C GLN A 134 -35.71 -23.61 -3.04
N ALA A 135 -34.47 -23.47 -3.53
CA ALA A 135 -33.75 -24.56 -4.20
C ALA A 135 -33.50 -25.78 -3.30
N ILE A 136 -33.32 -25.57 -1.99
CA ILE A 136 -33.11 -26.65 -1.00
C ILE A 136 -34.39 -27.06 -0.25
N GLY A 137 -35.56 -26.59 -0.69
CA GLY A 137 -36.86 -26.96 -0.11
C GLY A 137 -37.19 -26.31 1.24
N LEU A 138 -36.50 -25.23 1.61
CA LEU A 138 -36.82 -24.43 2.79
C LEU A 138 -37.77 -23.28 2.44
N LEU A 139 -38.63 -22.94 3.40
CA LEU A 139 -39.51 -21.77 3.28
C LEU A 139 -38.68 -20.46 3.22
N PRO A 140 -39.16 -19.45 2.49
CA PRO A 140 -38.53 -18.13 2.43
C PRO A 140 -38.43 -17.51 3.84
N PRO A 141 -37.45 -16.62 4.08
CA PRO A 141 -37.39 -15.89 5.34
C PRO A 141 -38.69 -15.07 5.54
N LEU A 142 -39.18 -15.01 6.78
CA LEU A 142 -40.30 -14.15 7.18
C LEU A 142 -39.94 -12.67 7.01
#